data_AF-A0A920QW67-F1
#
_entry.id   AF-A0A920QW67-F1
#
_cell.length_a   1.000
_cell.length_b   1.000
_cell.length_c   1.000
_cell.angle_alpha   90.00
_cell.angle_beta   90.00
_cell.angle_gamma   90.00
#
_symmetry.space_group_name_H-M   'P 1'
#
loop_
_entity.id
_entity.type
_entity.pdbx_description
1 polymer ?
#
loop_
_entity_poly.entity_id
_entity_poly.type
_entity_poly.pdbx_seq_one_letter_code
_entity_poly.pdbx_strand_id
1 'polypeptide(L)'
;MINKNQKEKYPKSPIGEVIETSAFNLTIQCHKLYESPAIGSLIKCGTETIVYSVISNIKTQSLDTTRTTIALAQNAFSVEDVYQENPQLQNLLSTSLNTIL
;
A
#
# COMPACT_ATOMS: atom_id res chain seq x y z
N MET A 1 -5.19 39.29 -9.48
CA MET A 1 -4.16 38.24 -9.68
C MET A 1 -4.40 37.16 -8.63
N ILE A 2 -5.12 36.10 -8.99
CA ILE A 2 -5.43 35.00 -8.06
C ILE A 2 -4.38 33.92 -8.30
N ASN A 3 -3.66 33.60 -7.23
CA ASN A 3 -2.45 32.79 -7.23
C ASN A 3 -2.76 31.36 -7.70
N LYS A 4 -2.25 30.97 -8.88
CA LYS A 4 -2.45 29.63 -9.49
C LYS A 4 -1.57 28.52 -8.85
N ASN A 5 -0.89 28.81 -7.74
CA ASN A 5 0.09 27.92 -7.11
C ASN A 5 -0.50 27.01 -6.01
N GLN A 6 -1.64 26.35 -6.28
CA GLN A 6 -2.15 25.27 -5.40
C GLN A 6 -2.27 23.91 -6.12
N LYS A 7 -1.69 23.76 -7.32
CA LYS A 7 -1.77 22.52 -8.12
C LYS A 7 -0.74 21.44 -7.77
N GLU A 8 0.13 21.65 -6.77
CA GLU A 8 1.20 20.69 -6.42
C GLU A 8 1.16 20.30 -4.93
N LYS A 9 0.18 19.48 -4.52
CA LYS A 9 0.29 18.85 -3.19
C LYS A 9 -0.28 17.45 -3.05
N TYR A 10 -0.72 16.84 -4.14
CA TYR A 10 -1.22 15.48 -4.13
C TYR A 10 -0.52 14.69 -5.24
N PRO A 11 -0.09 13.45 -4.97
CA PRO A 11 0.46 12.60 -6.02
C PRO A 11 -0.56 12.51 -7.16
N LYS A 12 -0.05 12.56 -8.40
CA LYS A 12 -0.85 12.60 -9.63
C LYS A 12 -1.73 11.36 -9.83
N SER A 13 -1.50 10.32 -9.02
CA SER A 13 -2.16 9.02 -9.07
C SER A 13 -2.47 8.56 -7.63
N PRO A 14 -3.65 7.95 -7.38
CA PRO A 14 -3.90 7.29 -6.11
C PRO A 14 -2.90 6.16 -5.85
N ILE A 15 -2.50 5.99 -4.59
CA ILE A 15 -1.56 4.93 -4.16
C ILE A 15 -2.19 3.53 -4.18
N GLY A 16 -3.52 3.45 -4.15
CA GLY A 16 -4.26 2.21 -3.98
C GLY A 16 -5.77 2.42 -3.89
N GLU A 17 -6.49 1.33 -3.64
CA GLU A 17 -7.94 1.27 -3.53
C GLU A 17 -8.37 0.82 -2.13
N VAL A 18 -9.45 1.41 -1.62
CA VAL A 18 -10.08 0.96 -0.37
C VAL A 18 -10.85 -0.32 -0.66
N ILE A 19 -10.45 -1.43 -0.04
CA ILE A 19 -11.03 -2.76 -0.26
C ILE A 19 -11.93 -3.21 0.89
N GLU A 20 -11.82 -2.57 2.05
CA GLU A 20 -12.66 -2.83 3.22
C GLU A 20 -12.80 -1.56 4.06
N THR A 21 -13.96 -1.39 4.67
CA THR A 21 -14.25 -0.26 5.56
C THR A 21 -14.99 -0.73 6.80
N SER A 22 -14.73 -0.07 7.92
CA SER A 22 -15.51 -0.19 9.14
C SER A 22 -15.76 1.20 9.73
N ALA A 23 -16.45 1.27 10.87
CA ALA A 23 -16.66 2.51 11.60
C ALA A 23 -15.36 3.14 12.14
N PHE A 24 -14.26 2.38 12.23
CA PHE A 24 -13.01 2.83 12.88
C PHE A 24 -11.78 2.76 11.99
N ASN A 25 -11.82 2.01 10.89
CA ASN A 25 -10.66 1.75 10.06
C ASN A 25 -11.03 1.57 8.58
N LEU A 26 -10.02 1.74 7.74
CA LEU A 26 -10.05 1.41 6.32
C LEU A 26 -8.90 0.45 6.03
N THR A 27 -9.15 -0.55 5.18
CA THR A 27 -8.12 -1.39 4.57
C THR A 27 -7.94 -0.95 3.12
N ILE A 28 -6.71 -0.62 2.75
CA ILE A 28 -6.35 -0.18 1.39
C ILE A 28 -5.35 -1.15 0.79
N GLN A 29 -5.54 -1.54 -0.47
CA GLN A 29 -4.54 -2.28 -1.24
C GLN A 29 -3.79 -1.33 -2.16
N CYS A 30 -2.47 -1.32 -2.08
CA CYS A 30 -1.61 -0.52 -2.96
C CYS A 30 -1.63 -1.09 -4.39
N HIS A 31 -1.56 -0.21 -5.39
CA HIS A 31 -1.45 -0.62 -6.80
C HIS A 31 -0.14 -1.33 -7.12
N LYS A 32 0.91 -1.05 -6.34
CA LYS A 32 2.24 -1.60 -6.53
C LYS A 32 2.78 -2.13 -5.22
N LEU A 33 3.56 -3.20 -5.35
CA LEU A 33 4.27 -3.81 -4.24
C LEU A 33 5.27 -2.82 -3.64
N TYR A 34 5.28 -2.72 -2.32
CA TYR A 34 6.17 -1.87 -1.53
C TYR A 34 6.00 -0.34 -1.69
N GLU A 35 5.07 0.13 -2.54
CA GLU A 35 4.77 1.57 -2.68
C GLU A 35 3.71 2.05 -1.67
N SER A 36 3.99 1.86 -0.37
CA SER A 36 3.20 2.42 0.73
C SER A 36 3.80 3.74 1.22
N PRO A 37 2.98 4.74 1.61
CA PRO A 37 3.45 5.82 2.47
C PRO A 37 3.94 5.28 3.83
N ALA A 38 4.70 6.09 4.56
CA ALA A 38 5.23 5.70 5.86
C ALA A 38 4.12 5.47 6.91
N ILE A 39 4.39 4.62 7.90
CA ILE A 39 3.54 4.47 9.08
C ILE A 39 3.31 5.84 9.74
N GLY A 40 2.08 6.12 10.19
CA GLY A 40 1.71 7.42 10.74
C GLY A 40 1.43 8.51 9.68
N SER A 41 1.58 8.23 8.38
CA SER A 41 1.20 9.19 7.34
C SER A 41 -0.30 9.45 7.36
N LEU A 42 -0.68 10.72 7.21
CA LEU A 42 -2.05 11.13 6.94
C LEU A 42 -2.40 10.82 5.49
N ILE A 43 -3.47 10.07 5.27
CA ILE A 43 -4.00 9.78 3.94
C ILE A 43 -5.36 10.44 3.74
N LYS A 44 -5.70 10.65 2.47
CA LYS A 44 -6.98 11.19 2.02
C LYS A 44 -7.68 10.12 1.19
N CYS A 45 -8.89 9.75 1.56
CA CYS A 45 -9.73 8.78 0.86
C CYS A 45 -11.02 9.43 0.37
N GLY A 46 -11.54 8.95 -0.76
CA GLY A 46 -12.78 9.43 -1.37
C GLY A 46 -12.61 10.58 -2.37
N THR A 47 -13.63 10.77 -3.21
CA THR A 47 -13.70 11.80 -4.26
C THR A 47 -14.74 12.87 -3.94
N GLU A 48 -15.95 12.45 -3.57
CA GLU A 48 -17.05 13.35 -3.18
C GLU A 48 -17.05 13.61 -1.67
N THR A 49 -17.14 12.55 -0.87
CA THR A 49 -16.97 12.62 0.58
C THR A 49 -15.52 12.31 0.93
N ILE A 50 -14.82 13.29 1.47
CA ILE A 50 -13.42 13.14 1.85
C ILE A 50 -13.32 12.65 3.29
N VAL A 51 -12.59 11.56 3.47
CA VAL A 51 -12.22 11.01 4.78
C VAL A 51 -10.71 11.08 4.92
N TYR A 52 -10.25 11.50 6.09
CA TYR A 52 -8.84 11.47 6.45
C TYR A 52 -8.62 10.35 7.46
N SER A 53 -7.50 9.65 7.33
CA SER A 53 -7.10 8.63 8.28
C SER A 53 -5.59 8.55 8.37
N VAL A 54 -5.09 7.92 9.43
CA VAL A 54 -3.65 7.74 9.66
C VAL A 54 -3.29 6.27 9.45
N ILE A 55 -2.22 6.00 8.70
CA ILE A 55 -1.73 4.63 8.50
C ILE A 55 -1.24 4.07 9.84
N SER A 56 -1.86 2.98 10.29
CA SER A 56 -1.56 2.32 11.56
C SER A 56 -0.84 0.98 11.40
N ASN A 57 -0.87 0.39 10.21
CA ASN A 57 -0.14 -0.83 9.89
C ASN A 57 0.05 -0.98 8.37
N ILE A 58 1.21 -1.52 7.96
CA ILE A 58 1.55 -1.82 6.56
C ILE A 58 1.93 -3.30 6.50
N LYS A 59 1.36 -4.04 5.54
CA LYS A 59 1.63 -5.47 5.33
C LYS A 59 1.97 -5.73 3.89
N THR A 60 2.92 -6.63 3.66
CA THR A 60 3.10 -7.29 2.36
C THR A 60 2.92 -8.78 2.56
N GLN A 61 1.97 -9.37 1.85
CA GLN A 61 1.56 -10.76 2.05
C GLN A 61 1.08 -11.39 0.74
N SER A 62 0.97 -12.72 0.75
CA SER A 62 0.36 -13.50 -0.33
C SER A 62 -1.07 -13.02 -0.61
N LEU A 63 -1.44 -12.93 -1.89
CA LEU A 63 -2.82 -12.73 -2.34
C LEU A 63 -3.71 -13.91 -1.92
N ASP A 64 -3.17 -15.12 -1.97
CA ASP A 64 -3.82 -16.31 -1.43
C ASP A 64 -3.49 -16.42 0.07
N THR A 65 -4.42 -15.99 0.90
CA THR A 65 -4.29 -15.98 2.37
C THR A 65 -4.35 -17.37 2.99
N THR A 66 -4.75 -18.40 2.23
CA THR A 66 -4.74 -19.79 2.70
C THR A 66 -3.35 -20.43 2.60
N ARG A 67 -2.43 -19.81 1.86
CA ARG A 67 -1.05 -20.27 1.71
C ARG A 67 -0.14 -19.63 2.76
N THR A 68 0.58 -20.48 3.48
CA THR A 68 1.66 -20.03 4.36
C THR A 68 2.80 -19.46 3.52
N THR A 69 3.16 -18.21 3.80
CA THR A 69 4.34 -17.59 3.18
C THR A 69 5.61 -18.15 3.81
N ILE A 70 6.60 -18.51 3.00
CA ILE A 70 7.91 -19.01 3.45
C ILE A 70 9.01 -18.02 3.07
N ALA A 71 10.07 -17.98 3.86
CA ALA A 71 11.25 -17.19 3.52
C ALA A 71 12.03 -17.90 2.39
N LEU A 72 12.25 -17.19 1.27
CA LEU A 72 12.97 -17.70 0.10
C LEU A 72 14.42 -17.18 0.02
N ALA A 73 14.80 -16.23 0.88
CA ALA A 73 16.08 -15.53 0.81
C ALA A 73 17.29 -16.31 1.37
N GLN A 74 17.17 -17.62 1.63
CA GLN A 74 18.20 -18.35 2.36
C GLN A 74 19.57 -18.38 1.67
N ASN A 75 19.58 -18.32 0.33
CA ASN A 75 20.80 -18.27 -0.49
C ASN A 75 20.95 -16.95 -1.26
N ALA A 76 20.09 -15.96 -1.00
CA ALA A 76 20.09 -14.68 -1.69
C ALA A 76 20.96 -13.65 -0.95
N PHE A 77 21.68 -12.81 -1.70
CA PHE A 77 22.52 -11.75 -1.11
C PHE A 77 21.78 -10.40 -1.03
N SER A 78 20.63 -10.29 -1.70
CA SER A 78 19.76 -9.11 -1.73
C SER A 78 18.29 -9.49 -1.92
N VAL A 79 17.38 -8.52 -1.72
CA VAL A 79 15.95 -8.70 -2.04
C VAL A 79 15.80 -8.89 -3.55
N GLU A 80 16.54 -8.14 -4.35
CA GLU A 80 16.53 -8.23 -5.80
C GLU A 80 16.86 -9.65 -6.28
N ASP A 81 17.84 -10.33 -5.68
CA ASP A 81 18.18 -11.73 -6.02
C ASP A 81 17.00 -12.68 -5.79
N VAL A 82 16.26 -12.50 -4.68
CA VAL A 82 15.05 -13.29 -4.39
C VAL A 82 14.02 -13.13 -5.50
N TYR A 83 13.83 -11.91 -6.01
CA TYR A 83 12.89 -11.60 -7.09
C TYR A 83 13.39 -12.07 -8.46
N GLN A 84 14.71 -12.08 -8.71
CA GLN A 84 15.27 -12.67 -9.93
C GLN A 84 15.08 -14.19 -9.98
N GLU A 85 15.30 -14.87 -8.85
CA GLU A 85 15.09 -16.32 -8.74
C GLU A 85 13.60 -16.70 -8.70
N ASN A 86 12.74 -15.80 -8.22
CA ASN A 86 11.31 -16.04 -8.04
C ASN A 86 10.46 -14.91 -8.65
N PRO A 87 10.48 -14.71 -9.98
CA PRO A 87 9.78 -13.60 -10.64
C PRO A 87 8.26 -13.61 -10.43
N GLN A 88 7.68 -14.77 -10.12
CA GLN A 88 6.27 -14.92 -9.79
C GLN A 88 5.85 -14.14 -8.53
N LEU A 89 6.76 -13.83 -7.62
CA LEU A 89 6.44 -13.12 -6.37
C LEU A 89 5.79 -11.76 -6.63
N GLN A 90 6.17 -11.09 -7.72
CA GLN A 90 5.60 -9.79 -8.12
C GLN A 90 4.07 -9.85 -8.31
N ASN A 91 3.54 -11.01 -8.70
CA ASN A 91 2.12 -11.21 -8.99
C ASN A 91 1.41 -12.01 -7.89
N LEU A 92 2.15 -12.59 -6.95
CA LEU A 92 1.60 -13.39 -5.85
C LEU A 92 1.51 -12.62 -4.55
N LEU A 93 2.26 -11.53 -4.42
CA LEU A 93 2.26 -10.67 -3.25
C LEU A 93 1.44 -9.40 -3.50
N SER A 94 0.87 -8.86 -2.43
CA SER A 94 0.27 -7.53 -2.43
C SER A 94 0.68 -6.76 -1.19
N THR A 95 0.75 -5.44 -1.33
CA THR A 95 0.95 -4.53 -0.20
C THR A 95 -0.39 -3.93 0.19
N SER A 96 -0.75 -4.03 1.47
CA SER A 96 -1.97 -3.46 2.03
C SER A 96 -1.70 -2.65 3.29
N LEU A 97 -2.57 -1.68 3.53
CA LEU A 97 -2.48 -0.69 4.58
C LEU A 97 -3.74 -0.79 5.44
N ASN A 98 -3.57 -0.75 6.75
CA ASN A 98 -4.68 -0.50 7.66
C ASN A 98 -4.52 0.91 8.22
N THR A 99 -5.64 1.61 8.34
CA THR A 99 -5.67 2.99 8.85
C THR A 99 -6.64 3.12 10.01
N ILE A 100 -6.48 4.18 10.80
CA ILE A 100 -7.40 4.56 11.87
C ILE A 100 -7.94 5.95 11.53
N LEU A 101 -9.27 6.11 11.65
CA LEU A 101 -10.02 7.35 11.41
C LEU A 101 -9.82 8.37 12.54
#